data_AF-A0A4Q2YJR4-F1
#
_entry.id   AF-A0A4Q2YJR4-F1
#
_cell.length_a   1.000
_cell.length_b   1.000
_cell.length_c   1.000
_cell.angle_alpha   90.00
_cell.angle_beta   90.00
_cell.angle_gamma   90.00
#
_symmetry.space_group_name_H-M   'P 1'
#
loop_
_entity.id
_entity.type
_entity.pdbx_description
1 polymer ?
#
loop_
_entity_poly.entity_id
_entity_poly.type
_entity_poly.pdbx_seq_one_letter_code
_entity_poly.pdbx_strand_id
1 'polypeptide(L)'
;MNPAFPGAGLFLFALPVLIAQWIGVVHLAKSGRSGEWWCMLSGTIMTTLGPILQIAALSLSWMGTNDSMAFFTAIMITGAISTLGSLLFMIGFAIHAVRLSRMRGRISELEMMNLAQAAELERIRNR
;
A
#
# COMPACT_ATOMS: atom_id res chain seq x y z
N MET A 1 34.43 -12.27 14.32
CA MET A 1 33.49 -11.13 14.42
C MET A 1 32.37 -11.38 13.43
N ASN A 2 31.14 -11.51 13.90
CA ASN A 2 30.01 -11.85 13.05
C ASN A 2 29.72 -10.65 12.14
N PRO A 3 29.89 -10.72 10.80
CA PRO A 3 29.50 -9.62 9.94
C PRO A 3 27.98 -9.59 9.97
N ALA A 4 27.41 -8.71 10.78
CA ALA A 4 26.00 -8.39 10.68
C ALA A 4 25.72 -8.05 9.22
N PHE A 5 24.91 -8.88 8.55
CA PHE A 5 24.54 -8.72 7.16
C PHE A 5 24.11 -7.25 6.97
N PRO A 6 24.84 -6.42 6.20
CA PRO A 6 24.50 -4.99 6.07
C PRO A 6 23.10 -4.77 5.48
N GLY A 7 22.52 -5.77 4.81
CA GLY A 7 21.13 -5.77 4.35
C GLY A 7 20.07 -6.01 5.45
N ALA A 8 20.44 -6.55 6.62
CA ALA A 8 19.49 -6.85 7.69
C ALA A 8 18.89 -5.58 8.32
N GLY A 9 19.68 -4.50 8.42
CA GLY A 9 19.21 -3.22 8.95
C GLY A 9 18.11 -2.61 8.09
N LEU A 10 18.31 -2.55 6.77
CA LEU A 10 17.31 -2.05 5.82
C LEU A 10 16.02 -2.88 5.83
N PHE A 11 16.15 -4.20 5.94
CA PHE A 11 15.00 -5.09 6.02
C PHE A 11 14.14 -4.82 7.26
N LEU A 12 14.78 -4.58 8.41
CA LEU A 12 14.06 -4.26 9.66
C LEU A 12 13.30 -2.93 9.58
N PHE A 13 13.82 -1.92 8.87
CA PHE A 13 13.09 -0.66 8.65
C PHE A 13 11.97 -0.80 7.60
N ALA A 14 12.15 -1.63 6.58
CA ALA A 14 11.16 -1.85 5.54
C ALA A 14 9.99 -2.73 5.99
N LEU A 15 10.20 -3.62 6.97
CA LEU A 15 9.20 -4.57 7.45
C LEU A 15 7.91 -3.90 7.96
N PRO A 16 7.93 -2.89 8.85
CA PRO A 16 6.72 -2.20 9.29
C PRO A 16 5.94 -1.58 8.13
N VAL A 17 6.66 -1.00 7.16
CA VAL A 17 6.05 -0.39 5.95
C VAL A 17 5.37 -1.46 5.10
N LEU A 18 6.04 -2.58 4.84
CA LEU A 18 5.49 -3.70 4.09
C LEU A 18 4.27 -4.30 4.79
N ILE A 19 4.32 -4.48 6.11
CA ILE A 19 3.19 -4.97 6.91
C ILE A 19 2.00 -4.02 6.76
N ALA A 20 2.21 -2.72 6.89
CA ALA A 20 1.16 -1.72 6.72
C ALA A 20 0.56 -1.75 5.30
N GLN A 21 1.39 -1.89 4.27
CA GLN A 21 0.94 -2.00 2.88
C GLN A 21 0.08 -3.26 2.66
N TRP A 22 0.55 -4.42 3.12
CA TRP A 22 -0.19 -5.68 3.02
C TRP A 22 -1.51 -5.65 3.81
N ILE A 23 -1.52 -5.08 5.02
CA ILE A 23 -2.75 -4.88 5.78
C ILE A 23 -3.74 -4.01 4.98
N GLY A 24 -3.26 -2.93 4.37
CA GLY A 24 -4.07 -2.06 3.51
C GLY A 24 -4.71 -2.82 2.34
N VAL A 25 -3.95 -3.66 1.64
CA VAL A 25 -4.45 -4.49 0.53
C VAL A 25 -5.48 -5.51 1.00
N VAL A 26 -5.20 -6.22 2.11
CA VAL A 26 -6.10 -7.24 2.67
C VAL A 26 -7.40 -6.62 3.18
N HIS A 27 -7.32 -5.45 3.82
CA HIS A 27 -8.49 -4.75 4.31
C HIS A 27 -9.37 -4.30 3.14
N LEU A 28 -8.77 -3.71 2.12
CA LEU A 28 -9.51 -3.25 0.94
C LEU A 28 -10.15 -4.42 0.16
N ALA A 29 -9.47 -5.57 0.09
CA ALA A 29 -9.98 -6.77 -0.57
C ALA A 29 -11.34 -7.23 -0.02
N LYS A 30 -11.63 -6.98 1.28
CA LYS A 30 -12.92 -7.32 1.91
C LYS A 30 -14.08 -6.47 1.39
N SER A 31 -13.81 -5.22 0.98
CA SER A 31 -14.82 -4.29 0.46
C SER A 31 -15.06 -4.40 -1.05
N GLY A 32 -14.25 -5.19 -1.75
CA GLY A 32 -14.33 -5.42 -3.20
C GLY A 32 -12.98 -5.23 -3.92
N ARG A 33 -12.83 -5.90 -5.07
CA ARG A 33 -11.62 -5.82 -5.90
C ARG A 33 -11.82 -4.80 -7.03
N SER A 34 -11.72 -3.53 -6.70
CA SER A 34 -11.80 -2.41 -7.65
C SER A 34 -10.44 -2.07 -8.27
N GLY A 35 -10.41 -1.12 -9.22
CA GLY A 35 -9.16 -0.66 -9.84
C GLY A 35 -8.13 -0.11 -8.83
N GLU A 36 -8.59 0.53 -7.74
CA GLU A 36 -7.69 1.01 -6.69
C GLU A 36 -6.98 -0.14 -5.97
N TRP A 37 -7.70 -1.25 -5.76
CA TRP A 37 -7.14 -2.44 -5.13
C TRP A 37 -6.02 -3.06 -5.97
N TRP A 38 -6.20 -3.15 -7.29
CA TRP A 38 -5.16 -3.64 -8.20
C TRP A 38 -3.93 -2.74 -8.22
N CYS A 39 -4.12 -1.41 -8.17
CA CYS A 39 -3.04 -0.43 -8.08
C CYS A 39 -2.26 -0.56 -6.75
N MET A 40 -2.97 -0.74 -5.64
CA MET A 40 -2.35 -1.00 -4.34
C MET A 40 -1.62 -2.34 -4.31
N LEU A 41 -2.19 -3.39 -4.89
CA LEU A 41 -1.58 -4.71 -4.94
C LEU A 41 -0.30 -4.71 -5.78
N SER A 42 -0.34 -4.14 -6.99
CA SER A 42 0.85 -4.06 -7.85
C SER A 42 1.96 -3.24 -7.19
N GLY A 43 1.61 -2.13 -6.54
CA GLY A 43 2.54 -1.34 -5.73
C GLY A 43 3.17 -2.14 -4.60
N THR A 44 2.35 -2.86 -3.83
CA THR A 44 2.82 -3.71 -2.72
C THR A 44 3.73 -4.84 -3.20
N ILE A 45 3.42 -5.47 -4.34
CA ILE A 45 4.26 -6.51 -4.96
C ILE A 45 5.61 -5.91 -5.38
N MET A 46 5.62 -4.77 -6.08
CA MET A 46 6.87 -4.09 -6.46
C MET A 46 7.70 -3.70 -5.23
N THR A 47 7.07 -3.17 -4.18
CA THR A 47 7.76 -2.85 -2.92
C THR A 47 8.36 -4.09 -2.26
N THR A 48 7.65 -5.22 -2.30
CA THR A 48 8.11 -6.49 -1.72
C THR A 48 9.25 -7.12 -2.53
N LEU A 49 9.23 -6.98 -3.85
CA LEU A 49 10.26 -7.54 -4.72
C LEU A 49 11.62 -6.83 -4.57
N GLY A 50 11.66 -5.52 -4.32
CA GLY A 50 12.93 -4.80 -4.24
C GLY A 50 13.88 -5.33 -3.15
N PRO A 51 13.46 -5.48 -1.87
CA PRO A 51 14.31 -6.06 -0.83
C PRO A 51 14.72 -7.50 -1.13
N ILE A 52 13.83 -8.31 -1.73
CA ILE A 52 14.15 -9.69 -2.14
C ILE A 52 15.27 -9.69 -3.18
N LEU A 53 15.15 -8.86 -4.21
CA LEU A 53 16.16 -8.73 -5.26
C LEU A 53 17.48 -8.15 -4.72
N GLN A 54 17.42 -7.23 -3.76
CA GLN A 54 18.60 -6.66 -3.12
C GLN A 54 19.36 -7.70 -2.29
N ILE A 55 18.65 -8.55 -1.54
CA ILE A 55 19.25 -9.67 -0.80
C ILE A 55 19.84 -10.70 -1.77
N ALA A 56 19.16 -11.00 -2.87
CA ALA A 56 19.67 -11.89 -3.90
C ALA A 56 20.97 -11.34 -4.54
N ALA A 57 21.00 -10.06 -4.89
CA ALA A 57 22.18 -9.39 -5.45
C ALA A 57 23.37 -9.39 -4.46
N LEU A 58 23.10 -9.15 -3.17
CA LEU A 58 24.10 -9.27 -2.10
C LEU A 58 24.67 -10.69 -2.00
N SER A 59 23.79 -11.69 -2.04
CA SER A 59 24.19 -13.10 -1.92
C SER A 59 25.03 -13.57 -3.11
N LEU A 60 24.67 -13.15 -4.32
CA LEU A 60 25.42 -13.43 -5.56
C LEU A 60 26.81 -12.76 -5.57
N SER A 61 26.90 -11.52 -5.07
CA SER A 61 28.19 -10.81 -4.95
C SER A 61 29.12 -11.49 -3.93
N TRP A 62 28.58 -11.99 -2.82
CA TRP A 62 29.34 -12.76 -1.83
C TRP A 62 29.87 -14.10 -2.37
N MET A 63 29.25 -14.66 -3.41
CA MET A 63 29.71 -15.90 -4.06
C MET A 63 30.88 -15.69 -5.05
N GLY A 64 31.50 -14.51 -5.08
CA GLY A 64 32.74 -14.26 -5.82
C GLY A 64 32.57 -13.63 -7.21
N THR A 65 31.37 -13.14 -7.52
CA THR A 65 31.17 -12.26 -8.68
C THR A 65 31.66 -10.86 -8.34
N ASN A 66 32.96 -10.61 -8.55
CA ASN A 66 33.67 -9.38 -8.16
C ASN A 66 33.40 -8.18 -9.09
N ASP A 67 32.20 -8.06 -9.66
CA ASP A 67 31.83 -6.87 -10.44
C ASP A 67 31.12 -5.86 -9.53
N SER A 68 31.91 -4.94 -8.97
CA SER A 68 31.44 -3.89 -8.08
C SER A 68 30.48 -2.91 -8.77
N MET A 69 30.61 -2.69 -10.08
CA MET A 69 29.73 -1.83 -10.85
C MET A 69 28.37 -2.49 -11.08
N ALA A 70 28.35 -3.78 -11.43
CA ALA A 70 27.11 -4.53 -11.56
C ALA A 70 26.33 -4.58 -10.24
N PHE A 71 27.03 -4.80 -9.13
CA PHE A 71 26.45 -4.81 -7.79
C PHE A 71 25.84 -3.45 -7.40
N PHE A 72 26.58 -2.35 -7.60
CA PHE A 72 26.06 -1.01 -7.30
C PHE A 72 24.82 -0.68 -8.14
N THR A 73 24.85 -1.02 -9.43
CA THR A 73 23.72 -0.80 -10.35
C THR A 73 22.50 -1.61 -9.92
N ALA A 74 22.68 -2.87 -9.50
CA ALA A 74 21.60 -3.71 -8.98
C ALA A 74 20.95 -3.12 -7.72
N ILE A 75 21.73 -2.56 -6.79
CA ILE A 75 21.20 -1.89 -5.60
C ILE A 75 20.35 -0.67 -5.99
N MET A 76 20.84 0.17 -6.90
CA MET A 76 20.12 1.37 -7.33
C MET A 76 18.80 1.04 -8.03
N ILE A 77 18.79 0.04 -8.92
CA ILE A 77 17.59 -0.40 -9.63
C ILE A 77 16.57 -0.98 -8.65
N THR A 78 17.00 -1.87 -7.75
CA THR A 78 16.10 -2.51 -6.78
C THR A 78 15.50 -1.50 -5.79
N GLY A 79 16.29 -0.51 -5.34
CA GLY A 79 15.80 0.60 -4.52
C GLY A 79 14.78 1.49 -5.24
N ALA A 80 15.01 1.77 -6.54
CA ALA A 80 14.06 2.51 -7.36
C ALA A 80 12.74 1.75 -7.54
N ILE A 81 12.78 0.44 -7.76
CA ILE A 81 11.59 -0.41 -7.87
C ILE A 81 10.77 -0.37 -6.57
N SER A 82 11.41 -0.48 -5.40
CA SER A 82 10.71 -0.37 -4.12
C SER A 82 10.05 0.98 -3.90
N THR A 83 10.73 2.06 -4.29
CA THR A 83 10.22 3.42 -4.17
C THR A 83 9.01 3.64 -5.08
N LEU A 84 9.10 3.19 -6.33
CA LEU A 84 8.01 3.23 -7.29
C LEU A 84 6.81 2.39 -6.82
N GLY A 85 7.07 1.20 -6.25
CA GLY A 85 6.02 0.37 -5.67
C GLY A 85 5.27 1.08 -4.54
N SER A 86 5.99 1.75 -3.65
CA SER A 86 5.39 2.52 -2.54
C SER A 86 4.60 3.73 -3.03
N LEU A 87 5.09 4.41 -4.06
CA LEU A 87 4.35 5.51 -4.71
C LEU A 87 3.04 5.00 -5.34
N LEU A 88 3.10 3.89 -6.06
CA LEU A 88 1.92 3.30 -6.69
C LEU A 88 0.88 2.87 -5.64
N PHE A 89 1.35 2.29 -4.53
CA PHE A 89 0.50 1.99 -3.38
C PHE A 89 -0.17 3.25 -2.82
N MET A 90 0.60 4.33 -2.60
CA MET A 90 0.05 5.59 -2.09
C MET A 90 -0.97 6.22 -3.04
N ILE A 91 -0.75 6.14 -4.35
CA ILE A 91 -1.71 6.62 -5.35
C ILE A 91 -3.03 5.81 -5.25
N GLY A 92 -2.94 4.48 -5.24
CA GLY A 92 -4.12 3.63 -5.09
C GLY A 92 -4.88 3.91 -3.79
N PHE A 93 -4.15 4.06 -2.68
CA PHE A 93 -4.71 4.41 -1.37
C PHE A 93 -5.38 5.79 -1.39
N ALA A 94 -4.77 6.80 -2.01
CA ALA A 94 -5.33 8.15 -2.10
C ALA A 94 -6.63 8.17 -2.92
N ILE A 95 -6.68 7.47 -4.05
CA ILE A 95 -7.90 7.35 -4.86
C ILE A 95 -9.01 6.68 -4.04
N HIS A 96 -8.67 5.61 -3.30
CA HIS A 96 -9.62 4.93 -2.42
C HIS A 96 -10.14 5.87 -1.32
N ALA A 97 -9.27 6.63 -0.66
CA ALA A 97 -9.64 7.57 0.40
C ALA A 97 -10.58 8.67 -0.10
N VAL A 98 -10.34 9.22 -1.31
CA VAL A 98 -11.22 10.22 -1.94
C VAL A 98 -12.58 9.63 -2.29
N ARG A 99 -12.63 8.37 -2.76
CA ARG A 99 -13.92 7.71 -3.01
C ARG A 99 -14.69 7.52 -1.70
N LEU A 100 -14.01 7.08 -0.64
CA LEU A 100 -14.61 6.86 0.67
C LEU A 100 -15.18 8.16 1.27
N SER A 101 -14.47 9.28 1.16
CA SER A 101 -14.97 10.57 1.66
C SER A 101 -16.25 11.02 0.95
N ARG A 102 -16.32 10.85 -0.38
CA ARG A 102 -17.52 11.16 -1.17
C ARG A 102 -18.70 10.26 -0.80
N MET A 103 -18.47 8.97 -0.58
CA MET A 103 -19.52 8.05 -0.14
C MET A 103 -20.05 8.42 1.24
N ARG A 104 -19.17 8.77 2.19
CA ARG A 104 -19.58 9.24 3.52
C ARG A 104 -20.43 10.50 3.46
N GLY A 105 -20.07 11.46 2.61
CA GLY A 105 -20.88 12.67 2.38
C GLY A 105 -22.30 12.32 1.92
N ARG A 106 -22.42 11.46 0.90
CA ARG A 106 -23.72 10.99 0.41
C ARG A 106 -24.53 10.24 1.47
N ILE A 107 -23.89 9.40 2.29
CA ILE A 107 -24.56 8.70 3.39
C ILE A 107 -25.11 9.71 4.40
N SER A 108 -24.32 10.71 4.79
CA SER A 108 -24.78 11.75 5.73
C SER A 108 -25.95 12.57 5.16
N GLU A 109 -25.94 12.88 3.86
CA GLU A 109 -27.06 13.55 3.19
C GLU A 109 -28.32 12.68 3.22
N LEU A 110 -28.20 11.37 2.94
CA LEU A 110 -29.32 10.43 3.01
C LEU A 110 -29.87 10.27 4.43
N GLU A 111 -29.01 10.25 5.44
CA GLU A 111 -29.42 10.22 6.86
C GLU A 111 -30.22 11.47 7.22
N MET A 112 -29.78 12.66 6.79
CA MET A 112 -30.53 13.90 7.01
C MET A 112 -31.90 13.90 6.30
N MET A 113 -31.96 13.42 5.06
CA MET A 113 -33.22 13.31 4.32
C MET A 113 -34.19 12.33 5.00
N ASN A 114 -33.69 11.19 5.48
CA ASN A 114 -34.52 10.20 6.18
C ASN A 114 -35.09 10.78 7.48
N LEU A 115 -34.29 11.51 8.26
CA LEU A 115 -34.76 12.21 9.46
C LEU A 115 -35.83 13.27 9.12
N ALA A 116 -35.64 14.03 8.03
CA ALA A 116 -36.61 15.02 7.59
C ALA A 116 -37.95 14.36 7.15
N GLN A 117 -37.88 13.25 6.42
CA GLN A 117 -39.07 12.49 6.01
C GLN A 117 -39.80 11.88 7.20
N ALA A 118 -39.07 11.35 8.19
CA ALA A 118 -39.66 10.84 9.42
C ALA A 118 -40.42 11.93 10.19
N ALA A 119 -39.86 13.15 10.28
CA ALA A 119 -40.52 14.28 10.91
C ALA A 119 -41.78 14.74 10.14
N GLU A 120 -41.76 14.69 8.81
CA GLU A 120 -42.93 15.02 7.98
C GLU A 120 -44.05 13.99 8.13
N LEU A 121 -43.71 12.69 8.16
CA LEU A 121 -44.66 11.62 8.43
C LEU A 121 -45.31 11.75 9.82
N GLU A 122 -44.51 12.10 10.83
CA GLU A 122 -45.04 12.36 12.17
C GLU A 122 -45.99 13.57 12.19
N ARG A 123 -45.64 14.63 11.45
CA ARG A 123 -46.52 15.80 11.30
C ARG A 123 -47.83 15.46 10.60
N ILE A 124 -47.81 14.60 9.58
CA ILE A 124 -49.02 14.13 8.89
C ILE A 124 -49.85 13.25 9.83
N ARG A 125 -49.23 12.35 10.60
CA ARG A 125 -49.93 11.46 11.54
C ARG A 125 -50.64 12.21 12.67
N ASN A 126 -50.07 13.33 13.13
CA ASN A 126 -50.61 14.11 14.23
C ASN A 126 -51.65 15.16 13.80
N ARG A 127 -52.03 15.19 12.51
CA ARG A 127 -53.14 15.98 11.97
C ARG A 127 -54.36 15.10 11.76
#